data_AF-X0U4N4-F1
#
_entry.id   AF-X0U4N4-F1
#
_cell.length_a   1.000
_cell.length_b   1.000
_cell.length_c   1.000
_cell.angle_alpha   90.00
_cell.angle_beta   90.00
_cell.angle_gamma   90.00
#
_symmetry.space_group_name_H-M   'P 1'
#
loop_
_entity.id
_entity.type
_entity.pdbx_description
1 polymer ?
#
loop_
_entity_poly.entity_id
_entity_poly.type
_entity_poly.pdbx_seq_one_letter_code
_entity_poly.pdbx_strand_id
1 'polypeptide(L)'
;MKILIISDGKYGERAIKVIQKKFPSSEFLLIREENPTMFLDEVFLDNKVETAIERADLLILYVLHPDVVSEICMRQKPTIIPVHFGEGYFNQIKASNAKVVQPIT
;
A
#
# COMPACT_ATOMS: atom_id res chain seq x y z
N MET A 1 8.52 -7.37 -13.84
CA MET A 1 8.20 -6.88 -12.48
C MET A 1 7.26 -5.70 -12.60
N LYS A 2 6.00 -5.89 -12.21
CA LYS A 2 4.97 -4.86 -12.12
C LYS A 2 4.84 -4.40 -10.67
N ILE A 3 5.29 -3.18 -10.40
CA ILE A 3 5.17 -2.56 -9.08
C ILE A 3 3.90 -1.71 -9.09
N LEU A 4 3.04 -1.90 -8.10
CA LEU A 4 1.87 -1.06 -7.88
C LEU A 4 2.14 -0.11 -6.72
N ILE A 5 2.02 1.19 -6.97
CA ILE A 5 2.04 2.21 -5.93
C ILE A 5 0.62 2.68 -5.66
N ILE A 6 0.16 2.52 -4.42
CA ILE A 6 -1.15 3.00 -3.96
C ILE A 6 -0.90 4.15 -2.99
N SER A 7 -1.60 5.27 -3.17
CA SER A 7 -1.44 6.48 -2.38
C SER A 7 -2.80 7.14 -2.16
N ASP A 8 -2.99 7.79 -1.02
CA ASP A 8 -4.11 8.70 -0.76
C ASP A 8 -3.69 10.18 -0.86
N GLY A 9 -2.41 10.45 -1.09
CA GLY A 9 -1.87 11.80 -1.26
C GLY A 9 -0.76 11.90 -2.31
N LYS A 10 0.03 12.98 -2.20
CA LYS A 10 1.05 13.38 -3.19
C LYS A 10 2.34 12.56 -3.21
N TYR A 11 2.59 11.71 -2.21
CA TYR A 11 3.88 11.03 -2.08
C TYR A 11 4.08 9.92 -3.12
N GLY A 12 3.05 9.15 -3.44
CA GLY A 12 3.13 8.09 -4.44
C GLY A 12 3.46 8.58 -5.86
N GLU A 13 3.02 9.79 -6.22
CA GLU A 13 3.27 10.38 -7.54
C GLU A 13 4.78 10.62 -7.80
N ARG A 14 5.53 10.98 -6.75
CA ARG A 14 6.99 11.14 -6.85
C ARG A 14 7.68 9.78 -7.04
N ALA A 15 7.21 8.76 -6.32
CA ALA A 15 7.80 7.42 -6.38
C ALA A 15 7.64 6.80 -7.78
N ILE A 16 6.45 6.85 -8.36
CA ILE A 16 6.19 6.23 -9.68
C ILE A 16 7.07 6.83 -10.79
N LYS A 17 7.28 8.16 -10.79
CA LYS A 17 8.14 8.86 -11.78
C LYS A 17 9.59 8.36 -11.78
N VAL A 18 10.08 7.86 -10.64
CA VAL A 18 11.42 7.28 -10.53
C VAL A 18 11.38 5.80 -10.87
N ILE A 19 10.41 5.07 -10.31
CA ILE A 19 10.29 3.61 -10.48
C ILE A 19 10.07 3.22 -11.95
N GLN A 20 9.22 3.95 -12.68
CA GLN A 20 8.94 3.65 -14.08
C GLN A 20 10.16 3.78 -15.00
N LYS A 21 11.18 4.56 -14.62
CA LYS A 21 12.45 4.63 -15.38
C LYS A 21 13.17 3.29 -15.44
N LYS A 22 12.98 2.44 -14.42
CA LYS A 22 13.60 1.11 -14.31
C LYS A 22 12.60 -0.03 -14.53
N PHE A 23 11.34 0.17 -14.14
CA PHE A 23 10.26 -0.81 -14.23
C PHE A 23 9.05 -0.21 -14.98
N PRO A 24 9.09 -0.14 -16.33
CA PRO A 24 8.10 0.61 -17.12
C PRO A 24 6.65 0.14 -16.97
N SER A 25 6.43 -1.16 -16.66
CA SER A 25 5.09 -1.72 -16.45
C SER A 25 4.46 -1.39 -15.10
N SER A 26 5.15 -0.60 -14.25
CA SER A 26 4.67 -0.20 -12.94
C SER A 26 3.51 0.78 -13.04
N GLU A 27 2.57 0.68 -12.11
CA GLU A 27 1.31 1.41 -12.11
C GLU A 27 1.17 2.23 -10.82
N PHE A 28 0.46 3.35 -10.92
CA PHE A 28 0.13 4.22 -9.80
C PHE A 28 -1.38 4.38 -9.71
N LEU A 29 -1.92 4.19 -8.51
CA LEU A 29 -3.32 4.45 -8.19
C LEU A 29 -3.41 5.44 -7.03
N LEU A 30 -4.17 6.51 -7.26
CA LEU A 30 -4.60 7.43 -6.22
C LEU A 30 -5.97 6.95 -5.73
N ILE A 31 -6.08 6.64 -4.44
CA ILE A 31 -7.34 6.31 -3.78
C ILE A 31 -7.82 7.51 -2.96
N ARG A 32 -9.07 7.44 -2.48
CA ARG A 32 -9.63 8.46 -1.61
C ARG A 32 -8.88 8.50 -0.28
N GLU A 33 -8.63 9.70 0.22
CA GLU A 33 -8.15 9.93 1.58
C GLU A 33 -9.27 9.69 2.59
N GLU A 34 -8.99 8.85 3.58
CA GLU A 34 -9.85 8.59 4.73
C GLU A 34 -9.26 9.27 5.97
N ASN A 35 -10.11 9.68 6.92
CA ASN A 35 -9.65 10.36 8.13
C ASN A 35 -8.86 9.37 9.00
N PRO A 36 -7.54 9.54 9.20
CA PRO A 36 -6.69 8.56 9.89
C PRO A 36 -6.98 8.43 11.40
N THR A 37 -7.83 9.30 11.96
CA THR A 37 -8.24 9.26 13.37
C THR A 37 -9.54 8.49 13.62
N MET A 38 -10.22 8.06 12.56
CA MET A 38 -11.45 7.28 12.66
C MET A 38 -11.17 5.82 12.38
N PHE A 39 -11.91 4.92 13.05
CA PHE A 39 -11.96 3.52 12.63
C PHE A 39 -12.95 3.37 11.49
N LEU A 40 -12.60 2.55 10.50
CA LEU A 40 -13.50 2.20 9.41
C LEU A 40 -14.18 0.87 9.74
N ASP A 41 -15.51 0.86 9.76
CA ASP A 41 -16.29 -0.38 9.94
C ASP A 41 -16.05 -1.34 8.77
N GLU A 42 -15.99 -0.81 7.54
CA GLU A 42 -15.65 -1.54 6.32
C GLU A 42 -14.73 -0.71 5.43
N VAL A 43 -13.73 -1.35 4.84
CA VAL A 43 -12.84 -0.75 3.85
C VAL A 43 -13.29 -1.17 2.46
N PHE A 44 -13.76 -0.22 1.66
CA PHE A 44 -14.12 -0.48 0.27
C PHE A 44 -12.96 -0.14 -0.68
N LEU A 45 -12.42 -1.16 -1.34
CA LEU A 45 -11.49 -0.99 -2.45
C LEU A 45 -12.25 -1.14 -3.76
N ASP A 46 -12.09 -0.18 -4.68
CA ASP A 46 -12.74 -0.28 -5.97
C ASP A 46 -12.19 -1.47 -6.80
N ASN A 47 -12.99 -1.97 -7.73
CA ASN A 47 -12.60 -3.12 -8.57
C ASN A 47 -11.30 -2.89 -9.37
N LYS A 48 -10.98 -1.63 -9.68
CA LYS A 48 -9.77 -1.27 -10.41
C LYS A 48 -8.54 -1.44 -9.51
N VAL A 49 -8.63 -1.05 -8.23
CA VAL A 49 -7.60 -1.26 -7.21
C VAL A 49 -7.39 -2.75 -6.99
N GLU A 50 -8.46 -3.52 -6.79
CA GLU A 50 -8.37 -4.98 -6.58
C GLU A 50 -7.68 -5.67 -7.76
N THR A 51 -8.15 -5.40 -8.98
CA THR A 51 -7.55 -5.96 -10.21
C THR A 51 -6.08 -5.57 -10.35
N ALA A 52 -5.70 -4.34 -9.96
CA ALA A 52 -4.31 -3.90 -10.01
C ALA A 52 -3.45 -4.63 -8.98
N ILE A 53 -3.95 -4.83 -7.75
CA ILE A 53 -3.27 -5.57 -6.68
C ILE A 53 -3.00 -7.01 -7.13
N GLU A 54 -4.00 -7.68 -7.70
CA GLU A 54 -3.88 -9.06 -8.19
C GLU A 54 -2.76 -9.20 -9.23
N ARG A 55 -2.63 -8.22 -10.14
CA ARG A 55 -1.63 -8.21 -11.22
C ARG A 55 -0.25 -7.73 -10.78
N ALA A 56 -0.11 -7.16 -9.59
CA ALA A 56 1.15 -6.63 -9.11
C ALA A 56 2.06 -7.74 -8.55
N ASP A 57 3.36 -7.59 -8.79
CA ASP A 57 4.41 -8.42 -8.19
C ASP A 57 4.86 -7.86 -6.83
N LEU A 58 4.74 -6.54 -6.63
CA LEU A 58 5.13 -5.80 -5.44
C LEU A 58 4.18 -4.61 -5.23
N LEU A 59 3.78 -4.37 -3.98
CA LEU A 59 3.03 -3.20 -3.57
C LEU A 59 3.94 -2.18 -2.84
N ILE A 60 3.69 -0.89 -3.04
CA ILE A 60 4.24 0.19 -2.22
C ILE A 60 3.06 1.07 -1.77
N LEU A 61 2.84 1.13 -0.45
CA LEU A 61 1.65 1.77 0.13
C LEU A 61 2.01 3.10 0.77
N TYR A 62 1.72 4.21 0.09
CA TYR A 62 1.74 5.58 0.63
C TYR A 62 0.37 6.00 1.16
N VAL A 63 -0.40 5.06 1.70
CA VAL A 63 -1.70 5.30 2.32
C VAL A 63 -1.47 5.58 3.80
N LEU A 64 -2.13 6.61 4.33
CA LEU A 64 -1.99 7.09 5.71
C LEU A 64 -3.04 6.53 6.67
N HIS A 65 -4.06 5.84 6.16
CA HIS A 65 -5.07 5.20 7.01
C HIS A 65 -4.67 3.75 7.35
N PRO A 66 -4.53 3.38 8.64
CA PRO A 66 -4.08 2.05 9.04
C PRO A 66 -5.04 0.93 8.61
N ASP A 67 -6.35 1.11 8.71
CA ASP A 67 -7.31 0.07 8.31
C ASP A 67 -7.24 -0.23 6.81
N VAL A 68 -7.10 0.79 5.97
CA VAL A 68 -6.95 0.64 4.51
C VAL A 68 -5.66 -0.11 4.17
N VAL A 69 -4.55 0.22 4.84
CA VAL A 69 -3.28 -0.49 4.65
C VAL A 69 -3.40 -1.95 5.07
N SER A 70 -4.07 -2.24 6.20
CA SER A 70 -4.33 -3.61 6.66
C SER A 70 -5.14 -4.40 5.64
N GLU A 71 -6.25 -3.84 5.16
CA GLU A 71 -7.11 -4.48 4.16
C GLU A 71 -6.34 -4.85 2.88
N ILE A 72 -5.54 -3.92 2.35
CA ILE A 72 -4.69 -4.18 1.18
C ILE A 72 -3.67 -5.29 1.47
N CYS A 73 -3.04 -5.27 2.65
CA CYS A 73 -2.04 -6.26 3.02
C CYS A 73 -2.60 -7.69 3.16
N MET A 74 -3.90 -7.86 3.37
CA MET A 74 -4.55 -9.17 3.44
C MET A 74 -4.43 -9.97 2.13
N ARG A 75 -4.17 -9.31 0.98
CA ARG A 75 -3.98 -9.97 -0.32
C ARG A 75 -2.63 -10.72 -0.45
N GLN A 76 -1.83 -10.81 0.63
CA GLN A 76 -0.59 -11.62 0.70
C GLN A 76 0.49 -11.31 -0.35
N LYS A 77 0.43 -10.10 -0.92
CA LYS A 77 1.45 -9.59 -1.84
C LYS A 77 2.68 -9.10 -1.06
N PRO A 78 3.89 -9.27 -1.60
CA PRO A 78 5.06 -8.53 -1.11
C PRO A 78 4.74 -7.04 -1.08
N THR A 79 4.99 -6.40 0.06
CA THR A 79 4.51 -5.02 0.29
C THR A 79 5.55 -4.22 1.05
N ILE A 80 5.85 -3.03 0.56
CA ILE A 80 6.63 -2.01 1.27
C ILE A 80 5.65 -0.99 1.83
N ILE A 81 5.69 -0.77 3.14
CA ILE A 81 4.93 0.30 3.81
C ILE A 81 5.94 1.37 4.26
N PRO A 82 6.09 2.49 3.54
CA PRO A 82 7.02 3.55 3.94
C PRO A 82 6.53 4.35 5.16
N VAL A 83 5.24 4.27 5.48
CA VAL A 83 4.60 4.98 6.59
C VAL A 83 4.76 4.18 7.88
N HIS A 84 5.21 4.84 8.95
CA HIS A 84 5.39 4.21 10.27
C HIS A 84 4.18 4.48 11.17
N PHE A 85 3.37 3.45 11.38
CA PHE A 85 2.19 3.46 12.25
C PHE A 85 2.47 3.02 13.70
N GLY A 86 3.72 2.65 14.00
CA GLY A 86 4.11 2.05 15.27
C GLY A 86 4.40 0.55 15.15
N GLU A 87 5.30 0.06 16.01
CA GLU A 87 5.75 -1.34 16.00
C GLU A 87 4.61 -2.33 16.25
N GLY A 88 3.67 -2.00 17.14
CA GLY A 88 2.51 -2.85 17.44
C GLY A 88 1.67 -3.14 16.20
N TYR A 89 1.34 -2.09 15.43
CA TYR A 89 0.63 -2.22 14.17
C TYR A 89 1.43 -3.01 13.12
N PHE A 90 2.73 -2.69 12.96
CA PHE A 90 3.58 -3.40 12.01
C PHE A 90 3.66 -4.90 12.32
N ASN A 91 3.82 -5.26 13.59
CA ASN A 91 3.86 -6.66 14.01
C ASN A 91 2.53 -7.38 13.72
N GLN A 92 1.39 -6.71 13.89
CA GLN A 92 0.09 -7.28 13.52
C GLN A 92 0.00 -7.55 12.01
N ILE A 93 0.35 -6.58 11.17
CA ILE A 93 0.36 -6.79 9.71
C ILE A 93 1.33 -7.89 9.32
N LYS A 94 2.52 -7.90 9.89
CA LYS A 94 3.55 -8.88 9.57
C LYS A 94 3.16 -10.30 9.98
N ALA A 95 2.42 -10.45 11.08
CA ALA A 95 1.84 -11.73 11.47
C ALA A 95 0.82 -12.22 10.43
N SER A 96 0.02 -11.31 9.87
CA SER A 96 -0.96 -11.63 8.83
C SER A 96 -0.31 -11.85 7.45
N ASN A 97 0.70 -11.06 7.08
CA ASN A 97 1.43 -11.13 5.82
C ASN A 97 2.94 -10.96 6.08
N ALA A 98 3.65 -12.08 6.14
CA ALA A 98 5.08 -12.12 6.46
C ALA A 98 5.99 -11.44 5.40
N LYS A 99 5.45 -11.09 4.23
CA LYS A 99 6.17 -10.45 3.12
C LYS A 99 6.10 -8.92 3.18
N VAL A 100 5.51 -8.36 4.24
CA VAL A 100 5.51 -6.92 4.47
C VAL A 100 6.83 -6.48 5.08
N VAL A 101 7.37 -5.37 4.55
CA VAL A 101 8.55 -4.70 5.08
C VAL A 101 8.27 -3.23 5.34
N GLN A 102 8.83 -2.72 6.43
CA GLN A 102 8.91 -1.29 6.74
C GLN A 102 10.38 -0.86 6.77
N PRO A 103 10.71 0.36 6.33
CA PRO A 103 12.04 0.94 6.56
C PRO A 103 12.37 0.98 8.05
N ILE A 104 13.63 0.77 8.38
CA ILE A 104 14.13 0.97 9.76
C ILE A 104 14.15 2.48 10.02
N THR A 105 13.46 2.90 11.08
CA THR A 105 13.51 4.26 11.64
C THR A 105 14.64 4.41 12.66
#